data_AF-A0AAP0ZL13-F1
#
_entry.id   AF-A0AAP0ZL13-F1
#
_cell.length_a   1.000
_cell.length_b   1.000
_cell.length_c   1.000
_cell.angle_alpha   90.00
_cell.angle_beta   90.00
_cell.angle_gamma   90.00
#
_symmetry.space_group_name_H-M   'P 1'
#
loop_
_entity.id
_entity.type
_entity.pdbx_description
1 polymer ?
#
loop_
_entity_poly.entity_id
_entity_poly.type
_entity_poly.pdbx_seq_one_letter_code
_entity_poly.pdbx_strand_id
1 'polypeptide(L)' 'VEHPFRVIKRQFGYAKVRYRGLAKNTAQMLTLFALSNLWLKRKHLLPAVVDVRL' A
#
# COMPACT_ATOMS: atom_id res chain seq x y z
N VAL A 1 -14.63 -1.38 -3.75
CA VAL A 1 -13.60 -1.53 -2.69
C VAL A 1 -12.27 -1.85 -3.36
N GLU A 2 -11.25 -1.02 -3.19
CA GLU A 2 -9.91 -1.37 -3.70
C GLU A 2 -9.32 -2.48 -2.84
N HIS A 3 -8.90 -3.59 -3.46
CA HIS A 3 -8.30 -4.69 -2.73
C HIS A 3 -6.89 -4.29 -2.27
N PRO A 4 -6.57 -4.39 -0.96
CA PRO A 4 -5.23 -4.06 -0.44
C PRO A 4 -4.14 -4.87 -1.14
N PHE A 5 -4.42 -6.11 -1.53
CA PHE A 5 -3.53 -6.93 -2.36
C PHE A 5 -3.21 -6.31 -3.73
N ARG A 6 -4.15 -5.61 -4.36
CA ARG A 6 -3.92 -4.91 -5.63
C ARG A 6 -3.01 -3.71 -5.44
N VAL A 7 -3.20 -2.95 -4.36
CA VAL A 7 -2.35 -1.79 -4.01
C VAL A 7 -0.93 -2.25 -3.70
N ILE A 8 -0.76 -3.31 -2.90
CA ILE A 8 0.55 -3.88 -2.58
C ILE A 8 1.27 -4.38 -3.84
N LYS A 9 0.57 -5.08 -4.74
CA LYS A 9 1.17 -5.62 -5.97
C LYS A 9 1.47 -4.56 -7.02
N ARG A 10 0.59 -3.56 -7.20
CA ARG A 10 0.73 -2.53 -8.25
C ARG A 10 1.48 -1.28 -7.81
N GLN A 11 1.22 -0.76 -6.60
CA GLN A 11 1.80 0.50 -6.13
C GLN A 11 3.15 0.31 -5.45
N PHE A 12 3.34 -0.81 -4.73
CA PHE A 12 4.58 -1.14 -4.03
C PHE A 12 5.43 -2.20 -4.74
N GLY A 13 5.01 -2.66 -5.93
CA GLY A 13 5.80 -3.58 -6.77
C GLY A 13 6.05 -4.97 -6.16
N TYR A 14 5.28 -5.38 -5.15
CA TYR A 14 5.48 -6.66 -4.45
C TYR A 14 4.83 -7.82 -5.24
N ALA A 15 5.36 -8.10 -6.43
CA ALA A 15 4.84 -9.13 -7.34
C ALA A 15 5.43 -10.54 -7.09
N LYS A 16 6.62 -10.64 -6.48
CA LYS A 16 7.35 -11.90 -6.28
C LYS A 16 7.81 -12.05 -4.84
N VAL A 17 7.25 -13.02 -4.12
CA VAL A 17 7.66 -13.36 -2.75
C VAL A 17 8.96 -14.16 -2.81
N ARG A 18 10.00 -13.74 -2.11
CA ARG A 18 11.24 -14.53 -2.00
C ARG A 18 11.12 -15.53 -0.86
N TYR A 19 11.09 -16.84 -1.13
CA TYR A 19 10.92 -17.86 -0.07
C TYR A 19 12.09 -17.95 0.93
N ARG A 20 13.20 -17.25 0.69
CA ARG A 20 14.33 -17.16 1.64
C ARG A 20 14.03 -16.10 2.72
N GLY A 21 14.01 -16.52 3.98
CA GLY A 21 13.81 -15.62 5.12
C GLY A 21 12.34 -15.27 5.35
N LEU A 22 11.49 -16.28 5.54
CA LEU A 22 10.03 -16.14 5.74
C LEU A 22 9.67 -15.06 6.76
N ALA A 23 10.36 -15.03 7.91
CA ALA A 23 10.11 -14.05 8.97
C ALA A 23 10.27 -12.59 8.49
N LYS A 24 11.29 -12.32 7.66
CA LYS A 24 11.55 -10.97 7.11
C LYS A 24 10.49 -10.58 6.08
N ASN A 25 10.05 -11.53 5.25
CA ASN A 25 8.96 -11.29 4.30
C ASN A 25 7.62 -11.04 5.00
N THR A 26 7.31 -11.77 6.08
CA THR A 26 6.07 -11.56 6.83
C THR A 26 6.07 -10.17 7.45
N ALA A 27 7.18 -9.75 8.05
CA ALA A 27 7.33 -8.38 8.55
C ALA A 27 7.11 -7.35 7.43
N GLN A 28 7.73 -7.54 6.27
CA GLN A 28 7.57 -6.64 5.11
C GLN A 28 6.12 -6.61 4.59
N MET A 29 5.42 -7.76 4.52
CA MET A 29 4.02 -7.81 4.12
C MET A 29 3.12 -7.06 5.10
N LEU A 30 3.35 -7.21 6.42
CA LEU A 30 2.60 -6.49 7.44
C LEU A 30 2.80 -4.97 7.32
N THR A 31 4.04 -4.52 7.09
CA THR A 31 4.33 -3.09 6.87
C THR A 31 3.65 -2.57 5.61
N LEU A 32 3.69 -3.32 4.51
CA LEU A 32 3.01 -2.97 3.25
C LEU A 32 1.49 -2.93 3.40
N PHE A 33 0.92 -3.79 4.24
CA PHE A 33 -0.51 -3.80 4.53
C PHE A 33 -0.92 -2.55 5.32
N ALA A 34 -0.15 -2.17 6.33
CA ALA A 34 -0.34 -0.92 7.07
C ALA A 34 -0.23 0.31 6.16
N LEU A 35 0.80 0.34 5.30
CA LEU A 35 1.00 1.41 4.31
C LEU A 35 -0.13 1.48 3.28
N SER A 36 -0.69 0.34 2.87
CA SER A 36 -1.82 0.30 1.93
C SER A 36 -3.09 0.86 2.56
N ASN A 37 -3.37 0.54 3.83
CA ASN A 37 -4.48 1.15 4.57
C ASN A 37 -4.29 2.66 4.73
N LEU A 38 -3.07 3.11 5.01
CA LEU A 38 -2.74 4.53 5.08
C LEU A 38 -2.92 5.23 3.72
N TRP A 39 -2.47 4.61 2.63
CA TRP A 39 -2.62 5.13 1.28
C TRP A 39 -4.10 5.22 0.86
N LEU A 40 -4.93 4.25 1.24
CA LEU A 40 -6.38 4.32 1.03
C LEU A 40 -7.01 5.46 1.84
N LYS A 41 -6.55 5.68 3.07
CA LYS A 41 -7.00 6.79 3.91
C LYS A 41 -6.43 8.15 3.49
N ARG A 42 -5.44 8.21 2.60
CA ARG A 42 -4.91 9.47 2.03
C ARG A 42 -6.02 10.37 1.48
N LYS A 43 -7.03 9.82 0.79
CA LYS A 43 -8.15 10.60 0.26
C LYS A 43 -9.08 11.18 1.34
N HIS A 44 -9.11 10.56 2.52
CA HIS A 44 -9.88 11.03 3.68
C HIS A 44 -9.06 11.96 4.60
N LEU A 45 -7.74 11.78 4.64
CA LEU A 45 -6.81 12.57 5.47
C LEU A 45 -6.28 13.82 4.77
N LEU A 46 -6.34 13.87 3.43
CA LEU A 46 -6.18 15.11 2.69
C LEU A 46 -7.52 15.85 2.76
N PRO A 47 -7.63 16.97 3.51
CA PRO A 47 -8.83 17.79 3.47
C PRO A 47 -8.82 18.48 2.11
N ALA A 48 -9.64 18.01 1.16
CA ALA A 48 -9.89 18.64 -0.14
C ALA A 48 -8.71 19.50 -0.61
N VAL A 49 -7.50 18.92 -0.73
CA VAL A 49 -6.31 19.73 -1.03
C VAL A 49 -6.33 19.97 -2.53
N VAL A 50 -7.09 21.01 -2.82
CA VAL A 50 -7.13 21.88 -3.97
C VAL A 50 -7.25 21.17 -5.32
N ASP A 51 -8.45 21.27 -5.86
CA ASP A 51 -8.67 21.46 -7.28
C ASP A 51 -7.87 22.70 -7.72
N VAL A 52 -6.57 22.55 -7.93
CA VAL A 52 -5.80 23.42 -8.84
C VAL A 52 -5.44 22.55 -10.03
N ARG A 53 -6.46 22.24 -10.82
CA ARG A 53 -6.25 21.95 -12.23
C ARG A 53 -6.41 23.29 -12.96
N LEU A 54 -5.30 23.79 -13.48
CA LEU A 54 -5.28 24.61 -14.69
C LEU A 54 -5.92 23.83 -15.84
#